data_AF-A0A0F9KJE7-F1
#
_entry.id   AF-A0A0F9KJE7-F1
#
_cell.length_a   1.000
_cell.length_b   1.000
_cell.length_c   1.000
_cell.angle_alpha   90.00
_cell.angle_beta   90.00
_cell.angle_gamma   90.00
#
_symmetry.space_group_name_H-M   'P 1'
#
loop_
_entity.id
_entity.type
_entity.pdbx_description
1 polymer ?
#
loop_
_entity_poly.entity_id
_entity_poly.type
_entity_poly.pdbx_seq_one_letter_code
_entity_poly.pdbx_strand_id
1 'polypeptide(L)'
;MNVSGDYEKLMEDNIKDRLDWLEQEFELLFRQKKLRHCYTKEDILMGNKILENIIENIHTSKNEGVLNLLAITLNRIEQIYPEFF
;
A
#
# COMPACT_ATOMS: atom_id res chain seq x y z
N MET A 1 11.12 29.25 -13.72
CA MET A 1 10.20 28.14 -13.37
C MET A 1 10.97 26.85 -13.55
N ASN A 2 11.35 26.20 -12.45
CA ASN A 2 12.07 24.92 -12.49
C ASN A 2 11.03 23.81 -12.60
N VAL A 3 10.66 23.47 -13.83
CA VAL A 3 9.60 22.51 -14.14
C VAL A 3 9.89 21.11 -13.59
N SER A 4 11.16 20.76 -13.34
CA SER A 4 11.50 19.42 -12.82
C SER A 4 11.18 19.23 -11.33
N GLY A 5 11.34 20.28 -10.51
CA GLY A 5 11.07 20.19 -9.06
C GLY A 5 9.59 20.07 -8.73
N ASP A 6 8.73 20.72 -9.53
CA ASP A 6 7.28 20.61 -9.38
C ASP A 6 6.78 19.22 -9.81
N TYR A 7 7.40 18.63 -10.83
CA TYR A 7 7.03 17.29 -11.32
C TYR A 7 7.41 16.17 -10.34
N GLU A 8 8.59 16.22 -9.75
CA GLU A 8 9.00 15.26 -8.71
C GLU A 8 8.08 15.33 -7.49
N LYS A 9 7.69 16.53 -7.07
CA LYS A 9 6.79 16.74 -5.94
C LYS A 9 5.38 16.22 -6.20
N LEU A 10 4.83 16.50 -7.39
CA LEU A 10 3.54 15.94 -7.84
C LEU A 10 3.56 14.41 -7.92
N MET A 11 4.68 13.83 -8.32
CA MET A 11 4.85 12.38 -8.39
C MET A 11 4.88 11.76 -6.98
N GLU A 12 5.59 12.37 -6.03
CA GLU A 12 5.61 11.93 -4.64
C GLU A 12 4.23 12.05 -3.97
N ASP A 13 3.52 13.15 -4.18
CA ASP A 13 2.20 13.37 -3.58
C ASP A 13 1.17 12.37 -4.14
N ASN A 14 1.19 12.09 -5.45
CA ASN A 14 0.36 11.03 -6.04
C ASN A 14 0.66 9.65 -5.45
N ILE A 15 1.92 9.36 -5.12
CA ILE A 15 2.29 8.07 -4.53
C ILE A 15 1.79 7.97 -3.09
N LYS A 16 1.90 9.04 -2.30
CA LYS A 16 1.32 9.10 -0.96
C LYS A 16 -0.19 8.84 -1.00
N ASP A 17 -0.90 9.52 -1.91
CA ASP A 17 -2.34 9.32 -2.06
C ASP A 17 -2.68 7.86 -2.42
N ARG A 18 -1.87 7.20 -3.26
CA ARG A 18 -2.05 5.78 -3.60
C ARG A 18 -1.78 4.84 -2.42
N LEU A 19 -0.79 5.16 -1.58
CA LEU A 19 -0.46 4.37 -0.39
C LEU A 19 -1.49 4.55 0.72
N ASP A 20 -1.98 5.77 0.93
CA ASP A 20 -3.09 6.04 1.86
C ASP A 20 -4.37 5.35 1.37
N TRP A 21 -4.63 5.37 0.06
CA TRP A 21 -5.74 4.64 -0.53
C TRP A 21 -5.61 3.12 -0.31
N LEU A 22 -4.39 2.56 -0.40
CA LEU A 22 -4.16 1.14 -0.11
C LEU A 22 -4.55 0.78 1.34
N GLU A 23 -4.14 1.57 2.33
CA GLU A 23 -4.51 1.33 3.73
C GLU A 23 -6.04 1.36 3.90
N GLN A 24 -6.72 2.33 3.27
CA GLN A 24 -8.18 2.45 3.33
C GLN A 24 -8.90 1.30 2.63
N GLU A 25 -8.41 0.86 1.48
CA GLU A 25 -8.97 -0.27 0.73
C GLU A 25 -8.85 -1.56 1.54
N PHE A 26 -7.69 -1.80 2.18
CA PHE A 26 -7.50 -2.93 3.10
C PHE A 26 -8.48 -2.87 4.27
N GLU A 27 -8.65 -1.70 4.88
CA GLU A 27 -9.61 -1.50 5.96
C GLU A 27 -11.05 -1.81 5.50
N LEU A 28 -11.47 -1.31 4.35
CA LEU A 28 -12.82 -1.53 3.82
C LEU A 28 -13.08 -3.01 3.53
N LEU A 29 -12.11 -3.71 2.94
CA LEU A 29 -12.27 -5.11 2.53
C LEU A 29 -12.16 -6.08 3.71
N PHE A 30 -11.24 -5.82 4.65
CA PHE A 30 -10.80 -6.84 5.61
C PHE A 30 -11.15 -6.54 7.06
N ARG A 31 -11.53 -5.31 7.44
CA ARG A 31 -11.83 -4.97 8.85
C ARG A 31 -12.89 -5.87 9.47
N GLN A 32 -14.01 -6.10 8.78
CA GLN A 32 -15.09 -6.94 9.31
C GLN A 32 -14.67 -8.40 9.43
N LYS A 33 -13.83 -8.89 8.52
CA LYS A 33 -13.29 -10.24 8.52
C LYS A 33 -12.26 -10.43 9.64
N LYS A 34 -11.45 -9.40 9.90
CA LYS A 34 -10.53 -9.31 11.05
C LYS A 34 -11.28 -9.45 12.37
N LEU A 35 -12.29 -8.59 12.59
CA LEU A 35 -13.04 -8.54 13.85
C LEU A 35 -13.77 -9.86 14.17
N ARG A 36 -14.12 -10.61 13.13
CA ARG A 36 -14.78 -11.91 13.24
C ARG A 36 -13.81 -13.09 13.15
N HIS A 37 -12.51 -12.85 12.96
CA HIS A 37 -11.47 -13.85 12.70
C HIS A 37 -11.90 -14.88 11.64
N CYS A 38 -12.48 -14.41 10.53
CA CYS A 38 -13.10 -15.26 9.52
C CYS A 38 -12.48 -15.10 8.13
N TYR A 39 -11.16 -14.90 8.07
CA TYR A 39 -10.43 -14.87 6.80
C TYR A 39 -10.56 -16.19 6.06
N THR A 40 -10.95 -16.12 4.80
CA THR A 40 -10.91 -17.26 3.89
C THR A 40 -9.58 -17.25 3.12
N LYS A 41 -9.23 -18.39 2.51
CA LYS A 41 -8.07 -18.46 1.61
C LYS A 41 -8.19 -17.50 0.43
N GLU A 42 -9.42 -17.26 -0.04
CA GLU A 42 -9.70 -16.30 -1.13
C GLU A 42 -9.43 -14.87 -0.68
N ASP A 43 -9.76 -14.52 0.56
CA ASP A 43 -9.46 -13.21 1.13
C ASP A 43 -7.94 -12.95 1.17
N ILE A 44 -7.16 -13.92 1.67
CA ILE A 44 -5.69 -13.83 1.71
C ILE A 44 -5.13 -13.69 0.29
N LEU A 45 -5.60 -14.51 -0.66
CA LEU A 45 -5.21 -14.41 -2.07
C LEU A 45 -5.52 -13.04 -2.67
N MET A 46 -6.68 -12.46 -2.33
CA MET A 46 -7.07 -11.15 -2.81
C MET A 46 -6.19 -10.05 -2.22
N GLY A 47 -5.96 -10.06 -0.90
CA GLY A 47 -5.08 -9.07 -0.26
C GLY A 47 -3.65 -9.16 -0.77
N ASN A 48 -3.11 -10.36 -0.94
CA ASN A 48 -1.77 -10.55 -1.48
C ASN A 48 -1.66 -10.02 -2.91
N LYS A 49 -2.66 -10.22 -3.77
CA LYS A 49 -2.68 -9.63 -5.11
C LYS A 49 -2.72 -8.11 -5.10
N ILE A 50 -3.45 -7.50 -4.15
CA ILE A 50 -3.48 -6.04 -4.00
C ILE A 50 -2.08 -5.53 -3.60
N LEU A 51 -1.44 -6.18 -2.62
CA LEU A 51 -0.09 -5.83 -2.17
C LEU A 51 0.94 -6.01 -3.28
N GLU A 52 0.93 -7.15 -3.98
CA GLU A 52 1.81 -7.43 -5.12
C GLU A 52 1.69 -6.34 -6.19
N ASN A 53 0.47 -5.98 -6.57
CA ASN A 53 0.25 -4.94 -7.58
C ASN A 53 0.84 -3.59 -7.15
N ILE A 54 0.65 -3.18 -5.88
CA ILE A 54 1.22 -1.91 -5.39
C ILE A 54 2.74 -1.98 -5.31
N ILE A 55 3.30 -3.09 -4.81
CA ILE A 55 4.74 -3.31 -4.75
C ILE A 55 5.33 -3.26 -6.16
N GLU A 56 4.75 -3.94 -7.13
CA GLU A 56 5.23 -3.93 -8.52
C GLU A 56 5.22 -2.52 -9.12
N ASN A 57 4.16 -1.75 -8.87
CA ASN A 57 4.03 -0.37 -9.35
C ASN A 57 5.07 0.57 -8.73
N ILE A 58 5.47 0.35 -7.48
CA ILE A 58 6.30 1.30 -6.72
C ILE A 58 7.77 0.86 -6.61
N HIS A 59 8.07 -0.44 -6.61
CA HIS A 59 9.44 -0.95 -6.46
C HIS A 59 10.38 -0.55 -7.61
N THR A 60 9.82 -0.21 -8.78
CA THR A 60 10.58 0.28 -9.93
C THR A 60 10.98 1.75 -9.79
N SER A 61 10.49 2.45 -8.76
CA SER A 61 10.87 3.82 -8.45
C SER A 61 12.32 3.90 -7.98
N LYS A 62 13.10 4.81 -8.57
CA LYS A 62 14.46 5.13 -8.11
C LYS A 62 14.48 6.13 -6.96
N ASN A 63 13.31 6.61 -6.53
CA ASN A 63 13.19 7.57 -5.44
C ASN A 63 13.17 6.80 -4.11
N GLU A 64 14.24 6.92 -3.31
CA GLU A 64 14.36 6.29 -2.00
C GLU A 64 13.26 6.72 -1.03
N GLY A 65 12.80 7.97 -1.10
CA GLY A 65 11.69 8.47 -0.29
C GLY A 65 10.39 7.72 -0.57
N VAL A 66 10.12 7.44 -1.84
CA VAL A 66 8.98 6.62 -2.28
C VAL A 66 9.09 5.18 -1.79
N LEU A 67 10.27 4.56 -1.88
CA LEU A 67 10.49 3.21 -1.39
C LEU A 67 10.34 3.13 0.14
N ASN A 68 10.78 4.16 0.85
CA ASN A 68 10.61 4.27 2.30
C ASN A 68 9.13 4.42 2.69
N LEU A 69 8.36 5.24 1.97
CA LEU A 69 6.92 5.37 2.17
C LEU A 69 6.19 4.04 1.94
N LEU A 70 6.55 3.29 0.90
CA LEU A 70 6.03 1.95 0.66
C LEU A 70 6.35 1.02 1.85
N ALA A 71 7.60 0.98 2.31
CA ALA A 71 7.99 0.14 3.44
C ALA A 71 7.22 0.46 4.73
N ILE A 72 7.03 1.76 5.02
CA ILE A 72 6.22 2.21 6.16
C ILE A 72 4.77 1.74 6.03
N THR A 73 4.18 1.89 4.84
CA THR A 73 2.80 1.49 4.55
C THR A 73 2.62 -0.02 4.72
N LEU A 74 3.52 -0.82 4.14
CA LEU A 74 3.48 -2.28 4.26
C LEU A 74 3.61 -2.73 5.72
N ASN A 75 4.52 -2.14 6.50
CA ASN A 75 4.67 -2.45 7.92
C ASN A 75 3.40 -2.12 8.72
N ARG A 76 2.72 -1.02 8.41
CA ARG A 76 1.41 -0.70 9.04
C ARG A 76 0.36 -1.74 8.69
N ILE A 77 0.28 -2.15 7.43
CA ILE A 77 -0.66 -3.19 7.01
C ILE A 77 -0.31 -4.51 7.71
N GLU A 78 0.95 -4.90 7.80
CA GLU A 78 1.41 -6.11 8.52
C GLU A 78 1.02 -6.06 10.01
N GLN A 79 1.18 -4.92 10.67
CA GLN A 79 0.77 -4.76 12.08
C GLN A 79 -0.75 -4.87 12.27
N ILE A 80 -1.54 -4.37 11.31
CA ILE A 80 -3.00 -4.38 11.40
C ILE A 80 -3.57 -5.72 10.92
N TYR A 81 -2.95 -6.34 9.92
CA TYR A 81 -3.45 -7.50 9.18
C TYR A 81 -2.32 -8.55 9.02
N PRO A 82 -1.82 -9.13 10.13
CA PRO A 82 -0.68 -10.05 10.10
C PRO A 82 -0.96 -11.33 9.31
N GLU A 83 -2.22 -11.69 9.09
CA GLU A 83 -2.60 -12.90 8.35
C GLU A 83 -2.23 -12.85 6.85
N PHE A 84 -1.82 -11.67 6.34
CA PHE A 84 -1.41 -11.45 4.95
C PHE A 84 0.12 -11.47 4.75
N PHE A 85 0.90 -11.65 5.82
CA PHE A 85 2.38 -11.66 5.81
C PHE A 85 2.93 -12.96 6.42
#